data_AF-A0AAP0Q2A9-F1
#
_entry.id   AF-A0AAP0Q2A9-F1
#
_cell.length_a   1.000
_cell.length_b   1.000
_cell.length_c   1.000
_cell.angle_alpha   90.00
_cell.angle_beta   90.00
_cell.angle_gamma   90.00
#
_symmetry.space_group_name_H-M   'P 1'
#
loop_
_entity.id
_entity.type
_entity.pdbx_description
1 polymer ?
#
loop_
_entity_poly.entity_id
_entity_poly.type
_entity_poly.pdbx_seq_one_letter_code
_entity_poly.pdbx_strand_id
1 'polypeptide(L)'
;MVAVEEKNIISSHKIPFSDVVAKKRRNAIWNRVWNIRDMIYATVLVLVHLLCLFAPFYFNWKAFWVAVVLYWITGNGVTISYHRNLAHMSFKLPKVLEYFLLIVLPMHYRDIQSTGLANTGRKTQECSGFEKAVFLCISHENVLAPSYCTWNSPVQMGRHAFSGVGHGWHNNHHAFEFSATFQNKWWQVDIAWCVIRLLERVGLATDVKVPSESQKQKMKTYLSK
;
A
#
# COMPACT_ATOMS: atom_id res chain seq x y z
N MET A 1 -13.81 22.14 2.59
CA MET A 1 -12.82 21.24 3.24
C MET A 1 -11.61 21.99 3.81
N VAL A 2 -11.08 23.03 3.13
CA VAL A 2 -9.90 23.82 3.56
C VAL A 2 -10.01 24.44 4.97
N ALA A 3 -11.18 24.98 5.35
CA ALA A 3 -11.36 25.67 6.64
C ALA A 3 -11.38 24.76 7.89
N VAL A 4 -11.54 23.43 7.73
CA VAL A 4 -11.52 22.47 8.85
C VAL A 4 -10.08 22.08 9.18
N GLU A 5 -9.17 22.20 8.22
CA GLU A 5 -7.81 21.68 8.33
C GLU A 5 -6.85 22.64 9.06
N GLU A 6 -7.09 23.94 8.96
CA GLU A 6 -6.31 24.97 9.67
C GLU A 6 -6.51 24.93 11.19
N LYS A 7 -7.72 24.54 11.66
CA LYS A 7 -8.05 24.47 13.09
C LYS A 7 -7.26 23.41 13.86
N ASN A 8 -6.60 22.48 13.17
CA ASN A 8 -5.85 21.38 13.79
C ASN A 8 -4.34 21.64 13.91
N ILE A 9 -3.83 22.81 13.54
CA ILE A 9 -2.39 23.12 13.63
C ILE A 9 -2.09 23.69 15.03
N ILE A 10 -1.20 23.04 15.79
CA ILE A 10 -0.72 23.51 17.12
C ILE A 10 0.36 24.57 16.94
N SER A 11 1.32 24.30 16.06
CA SER A 11 2.45 25.18 15.81
C SER A 11 2.94 25.00 14.38
N SER A 12 3.48 26.07 13.80
CA SER A 12 4.17 26.03 12.52
C SER A 12 5.56 26.63 12.68
N HIS A 13 6.55 26.02 12.05
CA HIS A 13 7.93 26.49 12.06
C HIS A 13 8.53 26.32 10.66
N LYS A 14 9.28 27.32 10.20
CA LYS A 14 10.00 27.28 8.92
C LYS A 14 11.28 26.46 9.11
N ILE A 15 11.40 25.35 8.38
CA ILE A 15 12.60 24.52 8.44
C ILE A 15 13.77 25.35 7.89
N PRO A 16 14.90 25.47 8.62
CA PRO A 16 16.07 26.21 8.14
C PRO A 16 16.51 25.74 6.75
N PHE A 17 16.87 26.68 5.88
CA PHE A 17 17.32 26.42 4.49
C PHE A 17 16.28 25.82 3.53
N SER A 18 14.99 25.87 3.86
CA SER A 18 13.91 25.49 2.93
C SER A 18 12.74 26.47 2.98
N ASP A 19 11.98 26.57 1.89
CA ASP A 19 10.71 27.32 1.87
C ASP A 19 9.53 26.51 2.41
N VAL A 20 9.81 25.35 3.01
CA VAL A 20 8.79 24.44 3.56
C VAL A 20 8.51 24.80 5.02
N VAL A 21 7.25 25.09 5.31
CA VAL A 21 6.76 25.30 6.68
C VAL A 21 6.24 23.99 7.24
N ALA A 22 6.94 23.45 8.24
CA ALA A 22 6.48 22.27 8.96
C ALA A 22 5.33 22.66 9.89
N LYS A 23 4.15 22.03 9.70
CA LYS A 23 2.96 22.23 10.52
C LYS A 23 2.84 21.06 11.50
N LYS A 24 2.97 21.31 12.81
CA LYS A 24 2.66 20.34 13.86
C LYS A 24 1.15 20.31 14.07
N ARG A 25 0.51 19.21 13.69
CA ARG A 25 -0.94 19.03 13.87
C ARG A 25 -1.24 18.44 15.26
N ARG A 26 -2.41 18.77 15.83
CA ARG A 26 -2.95 18.11 17.02
C ARG A 26 -3.08 16.61 16.75
N ASN A 27 -2.76 15.80 17.77
CA ASN A 27 -2.90 14.36 17.68
C ASN A 27 -4.37 14.02 17.39
N ALA A 28 -4.65 13.60 16.15
CA ALA A 28 -6.01 13.35 15.67
C ALA A 28 -6.70 12.19 16.40
N ILE A 29 -5.94 11.30 17.02
CA ILE A 29 -6.44 10.13 17.76
C ILE A 29 -7.19 10.55 19.03
N TRP A 30 -6.65 11.51 19.78
CA TRP A 30 -7.15 11.86 21.12
C TRP A 30 -8.37 12.79 21.09
N ASN A 31 -8.53 13.59 20.04
CA ASN A 31 -9.67 14.51 19.87
C ASN A 31 -10.75 13.97 18.91
N ARG A 32 -10.67 12.68 18.54
CA ARG A 32 -11.65 12.02 17.69
C ARG A 32 -12.87 11.63 18.52
N VAL A 33 -14.06 11.90 17.99
CA VAL A 33 -15.29 11.27 18.48
C VAL A 33 -15.33 9.84 17.95
N TRP A 34 -15.20 8.85 18.84
CA TRP A 34 -15.15 7.44 18.47
C TRP A 34 -16.57 6.90 18.25
N ASN A 35 -16.84 6.31 17.09
CA ASN A 35 -18.09 5.60 16.89
C ASN A 35 -18.03 4.21 17.54
N ILE A 36 -19.20 3.64 17.85
CA ILE A 36 -19.32 2.26 18.37
C ILE A 36 -18.58 1.26 17.47
N ARG A 37 -18.68 1.43 16.15
CA ARG A 37 -17.99 0.59 15.17
C ARG A 37 -16.47 0.70 15.27
N ASP A 38 -15.95 1.92 15.42
CA ASP A 38 -14.52 2.14 15.60
C ASP A 38 -14.02 1.48 16.89
N MET A 39 -14.82 1.56 17.96
CA MET A 39 -14.51 0.97 19.24
C MET A 39 -14.53 -0.58 19.19
N ILE A 40 -15.49 -1.17 18.46
CA ILE A 40 -15.53 -2.61 18.20
C ILE A 40 -14.27 -3.06 17.45
N TYR A 41 -13.91 -2.39 16.35
CA TYR A 41 -12.71 -2.76 15.58
C TYR A 41 -11.43 -2.61 16.38
N ALA A 42 -11.27 -1.51 17.13
CA ALA A 42 -10.13 -1.31 18.02
C ALA A 42 -10.03 -2.43 19.07
N THR A 43 -11.16 -2.80 19.68
CA THR A 43 -11.23 -3.87 20.67
C THR A 43 -10.85 -5.23 20.07
N VAL A 44 -11.43 -5.61 18.93
CA VAL A 44 -11.09 -6.86 18.23
C VAL A 44 -9.60 -6.89 17.88
N LEU A 45 -9.06 -5.77 17.36
CA LEU A 45 -7.65 -5.69 17.00
C LEU A 45 -6.75 -5.87 18.23
N VAL A 46 -7.03 -5.20 19.35
CA VAL A 46 -6.29 -5.39 20.60
C VAL A 46 -6.36 -6.84 21.08
N LEU A 47 -7.55 -7.44 21.09
CA LEU A 47 -7.73 -8.83 21.52
C LEU A 47 -6.93 -9.81 20.66
N VAL A 48 -6.92 -9.64 19.33
CA VAL A 48 -6.12 -10.47 18.43
C VAL A 48 -4.62 -10.34 18.73
N HIS A 49 -4.12 -9.13 19.00
CA HIS A 49 -2.71 -8.94 19.35
C HIS A 49 -2.36 -9.54 20.71
N LEU A 50 -3.25 -9.45 21.70
CA LEU A 50 -3.09 -10.12 22.99
C LEU A 50 -3.07 -11.64 22.83
N LEU A 51 -3.91 -12.21 21.95
CA LEU A 51 -3.87 -13.64 21.62
C LEU A 51 -2.55 -14.05 20.96
N CYS A 52 -1.98 -13.20 20.10
CA CYS A 52 -0.66 -13.47 19.48
C CYS A 52 0.48 -13.61 20.50
N LEU A 53 0.37 -13.01 21.70
CA LEU A 53 1.36 -13.20 22.77
C LEU A 53 1.44 -14.65 23.25
N PHE A 54 0.37 -15.44 23.04
CA PHE A 54 0.36 -16.87 23.37
C PHE A 54 0.94 -17.77 22.27
N ALA A 55 1.25 -17.23 21.08
CA ALA A 55 1.76 -18.01 19.96
C ALA A 55 3.02 -18.85 20.25
N PRO A 56 4.02 -18.38 21.04
CA PRO A 56 5.21 -19.18 21.34
C PRO A 56 4.91 -20.49 22.10
N PHE A 57 3.84 -20.53 22.89
CA PHE A 57 3.46 -21.72 23.67
C PHE A 57 2.81 -22.82 22.81
N TYR A 58 2.37 -22.49 21.60
CA TYR A 58 1.71 -23.41 20.66
C TYR A 58 2.49 -23.54 19.34
N PHE A 59 3.81 -23.30 19.38
CA PHE A 59 4.64 -23.32 18.18
C PHE A 59 4.73 -24.73 17.57
N ASN A 60 4.50 -24.80 16.25
CA ASN A 60 4.61 -26.03 15.47
C ASN A 60 5.27 -25.70 14.13
N TRP A 61 6.30 -26.45 13.74
CA TRP A 61 7.02 -26.27 12.48
C TRP A 61 6.11 -26.38 11.25
N LYS A 62 5.11 -27.26 11.26
CA LYS A 62 4.13 -27.37 10.16
C LYS A 62 3.27 -26.12 10.08
N ALA A 63 2.78 -25.63 11.22
CA ALA A 63 1.96 -24.42 11.29
C ALA A 63 2.75 -23.18 10.89
N PHE A 64 4.04 -23.11 11.26
CA PHE A 64 4.95 -22.04 10.83
C PHE A 64 5.05 -21.95 9.31
N TRP A 65 5.34 -23.06 8.62
CA TRP A 65 5.45 -23.03 7.16
C TRP A 65 4.12 -22.73 6.47
N VAL A 66 3.00 -23.23 7.00
CA VAL A 66 1.66 -22.86 6.51
C VAL A 66 1.42 -21.36 6.68
N ALA A 67 1.79 -20.77 7.83
CA ALA A 67 1.66 -19.34 8.08
C ALA A 67 2.54 -18.51 7.14
N VAL A 68 3.78 -18.94 6.89
CA VAL A 68 4.68 -18.31 5.91
C VAL A 68 4.05 -18.33 4.52
N VAL A 69 3.61 -19.50 4.04
CA VAL A 69 2.99 -19.63 2.70
C VAL A 69 1.73 -18.77 2.60
N LEU A 70 0.86 -18.81 3.61
CA LEU A 70 -0.36 -18.01 3.63
C LEU A 70 -0.07 -16.51 3.66
N TYR A 71 0.94 -16.07 4.42
CA TYR A 71 1.39 -14.68 4.42
C TYR A 71 1.80 -14.21 3.02
N TRP A 72 2.57 -15.03 2.29
CA TRP A 72 2.98 -14.71 0.93
C TRP A 72 1.81 -14.67 -0.05
N ILE A 73 0.90 -15.65 0.01
CA ILE A 73 -0.26 -15.70 -0.88
C ILE A 73 -1.18 -14.51 -0.64
N THR A 74 -1.52 -14.24 0.63
CA THR A 74 -2.40 -13.12 1.00
C THR A 74 -1.75 -11.77 0.68
N GLY A 75 -0.46 -11.60 0.99
CA GLY A 75 0.28 -10.38 0.66
C GLY A 75 0.30 -10.10 -0.84
N ASN A 76 0.60 -11.11 -1.66
CA ASN A 76 0.55 -10.96 -3.12
C ASN A 76 -0.88 -10.72 -3.62
N GLY A 77 -1.89 -11.38 -3.05
CA GLY A 77 -3.31 -11.18 -3.38
C GLY A 77 -3.75 -9.73 -3.21
N VAL A 78 -3.47 -9.11 -2.06
CA VAL A 78 -3.73 -7.68 -1.81
C VAL A 78 -3.00 -6.80 -2.83
N THR A 79 -1.70 -7.06 -3.03
CA THR A 79 -0.82 -6.22 -3.85
C THR A 79 -1.21 -6.25 -5.32
N ILE A 80 -1.42 -7.44 -5.87
CA ILE A 80 -1.66 -7.65 -7.29
C ILE A 80 -3.10 -7.30 -7.64
N SER A 81 -4.07 -7.80 -6.88
CA SER A 81 -5.49 -7.65 -7.20
C SER A 81 -6.03 -6.29 -6.79
N TYR A 82 -6.05 -6.01 -5.48
CA TYR A 82 -6.67 -4.79 -4.99
C TYR A 82 -5.84 -3.55 -5.36
N HIS A 83 -4.54 -3.57 -5.07
CA HIS A 83 -3.71 -2.36 -5.20
C HIS A 83 -3.33 -2.06 -6.67
N ARG A 84 -2.72 -3.00 -7.40
CA ARG A 84 -2.21 -2.72 -8.75
C ARG A 84 -3.26 -2.87 -9.86
N ASN A 85 -4.13 -3.88 -9.78
CA ASN A 85 -5.19 -4.07 -10.80
C ASN A 85 -6.40 -3.16 -10.55
N LEU A 86 -7.03 -3.22 -9.37
CA LEU A 86 -8.26 -2.46 -9.11
C LEU A 86 -8.03 -0.96 -8.83
N ALA A 87 -7.14 -0.61 -7.89
CA ALA A 87 -6.95 0.78 -7.50
C ALA A 87 -6.16 1.57 -8.55
N HIS A 88 -5.07 1.01 -9.08
CA HIS A 88 -4.18 1.70 -10.02
C HIS A 88 -4.33 1.32 -11.49
N MET A 89 -5.11 0.29 -11.82
CA MET A 89 -5.37 -0.13 -13.21
C MET A 89 -4.09 -0.31 -14.04
N SER A 90 -3.07 -0.92 -13.43
CA SER A 90 -1.75 -1.09 -14.01
C SER A 90 -1.69 -2.19 -15.06
N PHE A 91 -2.65 -3.13 -15.06
CA PHE A 91 -2.82 -4.20 -16.03
C PHE A 91 -4.28 -4.67 -15.99
N LYS A 92 -4.65 -5.62 -16.85
CA LYS A 92 -5.99 -6.23 -16.92
C LYS A 92 -5.91 -7.73 -16.71
N LEU A 93 -6.79 -8.27 -15.87
CA LEU A 93 -6.95 -9.72 -15.64
C LEU A 93 -8.34 -10.20 -16.12
N PRO A 94 -8.51 -11.50 -16.41
CA PRO A 94 -9.83 -12.08 -16.57
C PRO A 94 -10.60 -12.00 -15.25
N LYS A 95 -11.89 -11.69 -15.31
CA LYS A 95 -12.76 -11.50 -14.12
C LYS A 95 -12.72 -12.67 -13.13
N VAL A 96 -12.60 -13.90 -13.63
CA VAL A 96 -12.48 -15.11 -12.79
C VAL A 96 -11.24 -15.03 -11.89
N LEU A 97 -10.11 -14.59 -12.42
CA LEU A 97 -8.87 -14.47 -11.67
C LEU A 97 -8.87 -13.26 -10.72
N GLU A 98 -9.53 -12.17 -11.13
CA GLU A 98 -9.76 -11.01 -10.26
C GLU A 98 -10.53 -11.43 -8.99
N TYR A 99 -11.62 -12.18 -9.14
CA TYR A 99 -12.39 -12.72 -8.02
C TYR A 99 -11.60 -13.75 -7.20
N PHE A 100 -10.85 -14.65 -7.85
CA PHE A 100 -10.02 -15.62 -7.15
C PHE A 100 -8.99 -14.95 -6.24
N LEU A 101 -8.31 -13.90 -6.72
CA LEU A 101 -7.33 -13.17 -5.94
C LEU A 101 -7.98 -12.27 -4.86
N LEU A 102 -9.24 -11.84 -5.06
CA LEU A 102 -10.02 -11.10 -4.07
C LEU A 102 -10.51 -11.97 -2.91
N ILE A 103 -10.86 -13.23 -3.15
CA ILE A 103 -11.42 -14.15 -2.13
C ILE A 103 -10.42 -14.47 -1.01
N VAL A 104 -9.12 -14.34 -1.27
CA VAL A 104 -8.05 -14.52 -0.26
C VAL A 104 -8.02 -13.37 0.76
N LEU A 105 -8.74 -12.28 0.52
CA LEU A 105 -8.83 -11.15 1.43
C LEU A 105 -9.92 -11.38 2.48
N PRO A 106 -9.62 -11.24 3.79
CA PRO A 106 -10.65 -11.01 4.79
C PRO A 106 -11.21 -9.58 4.73
N MET A 107 -11.14 -8.91 3.56
CA MET A 107 -11.69 -7.57 3.37
C MET A 107 -13.18 -7.67 3.07
N HIS A 108 -13.95 -6.92 3.86
CA HIS A 108 -15.40 -6.83 3.76
C HIS A 108 -15.84 -6.51 2.32
N TYR A 109 -16.55 -7.46 1.71
CA TYR A 109 -17.25 -7.37 0.42
C TYR A 109 -18.07 -6.08 0.24
N ARG A 110 -18.47 -5.41 1.33
CA ARG A 110 -19.27 -4.17 1.30
C ARG A 110 -18.55 -2.94 0.73
N ASP A 111 -17.23 -2.82 0.86
CA ASP A 111 -16.50 -1.67 0.29
C ASP A 111 -16.25 -1.84 -1.22
N ILE A 112 -16.26 -3.07 -1.71
CA ILE A 112 -16.16 -3.40 -3.15
C ILE A 112 -17.51 -3.16 -3.87
N GLN A 113 -18.64 -3.23 -3.15
CA GLN A 113 -19.96 -3.01 -3.75
C GLN A 113 -20.35 -1.52 -3.76
N SER A 114 -19.87 -0.71 -2.80
CA SER A 114 -20.10 0.74 -2.77
C SER A 114 -19.38 1.51 -3.88
N THR A 115 -18.39 0.87 -4.53
CA THR A 115 -17.59 1.44 -5.61
C THR A 115 -18.19 1.26 -7.00
N GLY A 116 -19.37 0.64 -7.14
CA GLY A 116 -20.12 0.61 -8.41
C GLY A 116 -19.43 -0.16 -9.54
N LEU A 117 -18.60 -1.16 -9.21
CA LEU A 117 -17.84 -1.99 -10.16
C LEU A 117 -18.68 -2.82 -11.15
N ALA A 118 -20.02 -2.77 -11.05
CA ALA A 118 -20.89 -3.49 -11.97
C ALA A 118 -21.28 -2.69 -13.23
N ASN A 119 -21.26 -1.33 -13.25
CA ASN A 119 -21.98 -0.63 -14.33
C ASN A 119 -21.46 0.70 -14.87
N THR A 120 -20.37 1.30 -14.40
CA THR A 120 -19.94 2.59 -15.00
C THR A 120 -18.44 2.71 -15.12
N GLY A 121 -17.98 2.95 -16.35
CA GLY A 121 -16.59 3.16 -16.67
C GLY A 121 -15.96 4.35 -15.94
N ARG A 122 -14.65 4.26 -15.78
CA ARG A 122 -13.71 5.38 -15.54
C ARG A 122 -14.10 6.32 -14.40
N LYS A 123 -13.63 6.01 -13.19
CA LYS A 123 -13.14 7.04 -12.25
C LYS A 123 -11.90 6.49 -11.53
N THR A 124 -10.82 7.26 -11.57
CA THR A 124 -9.69 7.13 -10.64
C THR A 124 -10.27 7.25 -9.23
N GLN A 125 -10.20 6.18 -8.43
CA GLN A 125 -10.59 6.26 -7.03
C GLN A 125 -9.52 7.03 -6.26
N GLU A 126 -9.94 8.08 -5.56
CA GLU A 126 -9.17 8.58 -4.42
C GLU A 126 -9.01 7.42 -3.43
N CYS A 127 -7.76 7.02 -3.16
CA CYS A 127 -7.44 6.00 -2.17
C CYS A 127 -8.17 6.28 -0.85
N SER A 128 -9.13 5.44 -0.50
CA SER A 128 -9.91 5.59 0.73
C SER A 128 -8.96 5.58 1.95
N GLY A 129 -9.35 6.23 3.05
CA GLY A 129 -8.55 6.24 4.28
C GLY A 129 -8.24 4.84 4.84
N PHE A 130 -9.01 3.83 4.44
CA PHE A 130 -8.78 2.43 4.78
C PHE A 130 -7.62 1.81 4.01
N GLU A 131 -7.41 2.18 2.74
CA GLU A 131 -6.21 1.78 1.98
C GLU A 131 -4.95 2.29 2.64
N LYS A 132 -4.96 3.58 3.04
CA LYS A 132 -3.87 4.16 3.81
C LYS A 132 -3.66 3.44 5.13
N ALA A 133 -4.70 2.91 5.78
CA ALA A 133 -4.64 2.21 7.06
C ALA A 133 -4.16 0.75 6.96
N VAL A 134 -4.63 -0.01 5.96
CA VAL A 134 -4.16 -1.38 5.67
C VAL A 134 -2.72 -1.32 5.19
N PHE A 135 -2.39 -0.36 4.32
CA PHE A 135 -1.03 -0.13 3.88
C PHE A 135 -0.16 0.43 5.02
N LEU A 136 -0.66 1.28 5.94
CA LEU A 136 0.09 1.68 7.16
C LEU A 136 0.36 0.49 8.09
N CYS A 137 -0.59 -0.42 8.23
CA CYS A 137 -0.46 -1.59 9.10
C CYS A 137 0.54 -2.61 8.55
N ILE A 138 0.67 -2.71 7.22
CA ILE A 138 1.62 -3.60 6.54
C ILE A 138 2.97 -2.91 6.27
N SER A 139 2.95 -1.58 6.12
CA SER A 139 4.04 -0.74 5.62
C SER A 139 4.04 0.55 6.45
N HIS A 140 4.79 0.55 7.55
CA HIS A 140 4.95 1.64 8.50
C HIS A 140 5.79 2.79 7.88
N GLU A 141 5.39 3.29 6.71
CA GLU A 141 6.23 4.10 5.82
C GLU A 141 5.99 5.61 5.96
N ASN A 142 4.89 6.03 6.58
CA ASN A 142 4.45 7.42 6.56
C ASN A 142 4.84 8.28 7.77
N VAL A 143 5.72 7.81 8.66
CA VAL A 143 5.96 8.57 9.90
C VAL A 143 7.10 9.61 9.78
N LEU A 144 8.07 9.51 8.86
CA LEU A 144 9.28 10.39 8.93
C LEU A 144 9.96 10.86 7.62
N ALA A 145 9.45 10.58 6.41
CA ALA A 145 10.14 11.05 5.18
C ALA A 145 9.18 11.75 4.21
N PRO A 146 9.55 12.91 3.62
CA PRO A 146 8.79 13.47 2.51
C PRO A 146 8.79 12.46 1.35
N SER A 147 7.61 12.17 0.83
CA SER A 147 7.25 11.02 -0.03
C SER A 147 8.04 10.85 -1.34
N TYR A 148 8.95 11.77 -1.67
CA TYR A 148 9.75 11.75 -2.89
C TYR A 148 11.27 11.78 -2.62
N CYS A 149 11.68 12.16 -1.40
CA CYS A 149 13.09 12.43 -1.06
C CYS A 149 13.97 11.18 -1.03
N THR A 150 13.39 9.98 -1.05
CA THR A 150 14.15 8.72 -1.03
C THR A 150 14.01 7.92 -2.32
N TRP A 151 13.50 8.50 -3.41
CA TRP A 151 13.34 7.83 -4.71
C TRP A 151 14.59 7.04 -5.13
N ASN A 152 14.43 5.76 -5.48
CA ASN A 152 15.51 4.84 -5.82
C ASN A 152 16.66 4.70 -4.80
N SER A 153 16.47 5.10 -3.55
CA SER A 153 17.51 4.97 -2.53
C SER A 153 17.48 3.58 -1.87
N PRO A 154 18.64 3.03 -1.46
CA PRO A 154 18.70 1.82 -0.65
C PRO A 154 17.98 1.97 0.71
N VAL A 155 17.80 3.21 1.19
CA VAL A 155 17.12 3.53 2.45
C VAL A 155 15.62 3.24 2.38
N GLN A 156 15.00 3.22 1.20
CA GLN A 156 13.62 2.71 1.03
C GLN A 156 13.50 1.25 1.47
N MET A 157 14.52 0.42 1.16
CA MET A 157 14.52 -1.00 1.51
C MET A 157 14.62 -1.24 3.03
N GLY A 158 15.12 -0.26 3.79
CA GLY A 158 15.56 -0.42 5.17
C GLY A 158 14.49 -0.63 6.24
N ARG A 159 13.18 -0.50 5.92
CA ARG A 159 12.09 -0.76 6.89
C ARG A 159 11.16 -1.93 6.54
N HIS A 160 11.14 -2.40 5.29
CA HIS A 160 10.24 -3.46 4.81
C HIS A 160 10.92 -4.51 3.92
N ALA A 161 12.24 -4.71 4.08
CA ALA A 161 13.02 -5.74 3.37
C ALA A 161 12.41 -7.15 3.47
N PHE A 162 11.61 -7.42 4.51
CA PHE A 162 11.11 -8.76 4.83
C PHE A 162 9.76 -9.12 4.18
N SER A 163 8.98 -8.14 3.69
CA SER A 163 7.66 -8.45 3.12
C SER A 163 7.75 -9.06 1.70
N GLY A 164 8.82 -8.73 0.95
CA GLY A 164 9.16 -9.27 -0.37
C GLY A 164 8.17 -9.04 -1.53
N VAL A 165 6.92 -8.68 -1.25
CA VAL A 165 5.86 -8.31 -2.22
C VAL A 165 6.04 -6.91 -2.84
N GLY A 166 7.29 -6.43 -2.94
CA GLY A 166 7.64 -5.15 -3.55
C GLY A 166 7.35 -3.89 -2.71
N HIS A 167 6.60 -3.99 -1.60
CA HIS A 167 6.17 -2.84 -0.78
C HIS A 167 7.31 -1.93 -0.32
N GLY A 168 8.51 -2.46 -0.10
CA GLY A 168 9.69 -1.67 0.28
C GLY A 168 10.16 -0.65 -0.76
N TRP A 169 9.53 -0.56 -1.93
CA TRP A 169 9.77 0.45 -2.96
C TRP A 169 8.58 1.39 -3.16
N HIS A 170 7.86 1.73 -2.09
CA HIS A 170 6.61 2.50 -2.19
C HIS A 170 6.80 3.92 -2.76
N ASN A 171 7.92 4.58 -2.50
CA ASN A 171 8.18 5.89 -3.11
C ASN A 171 8.44 5.79 -4.63
N ASN A 172 8.95 4.63 -5.09
CA ASN A 172 9.03 4.38 -6.53
C ASN A 172 7.63 4.17 -7.14
N HIS A 173 6.73 3.52 -6.41
CA HIS A 173 5.33 3.34 -6.79
C HIS A 173 4.60 4.69 -6.87
N HIS A 174 4.71 5.54 -5.85
CA HIS A 174 4.10 6.88 -5.88
C HIS A 174 4.67 7.79 -6.97
N ALA A 175 5.92 7.57 -7.40
CA ALA A 175 6.47 8.28 -8.55
C ALA A 175 5.78 7.88 -9.87
N PHE A 176 5.27 6.65 -9.96
CA PHE A 176 4.61 6.10 -11.15
C PHE A 176 3.43 5.20 -10.74
N GLU A 177 2.37 5.77 -10.17
CA GLU A 177 1.26 5.01 -9.57
C GLU A 177 0.60 4.03 -10.55
N PHE A 178 0.61 4.35 -11.85
CA PHE A 178 0.06 3.50 -12.91
C PHE A 178 0.89 2.24 -13.19
N SER A 179 2.12 2.14 -12.68
CA SER A 179 3.06 1.06 -12.97
C SER A 179 2.67 -0.26 -12.33
N ALA A 180 2.74 -1.35 -13.09
CA ALA A 180 2.51 -2.70 -12.58
C ALA A 180 3.68 -3.23 -11.72
N THR A 181 4.82 -2.55 -11.74
CA THR A 181 6.01 -2.85 -10.93
C THR A 181 6.36 -1.69 -10.01
N PHE A 182 6.85 -2.00 -8.81
CA PHE A 182 7.43 -0.98 -7.93
C PHE A 182 8.95 -0.81 -8.20
N GLN A 183 9.50 -1.62 -9.11
CA GLN A 183 10.91 -1.58 -9.49
C GLN A 183 11.18 -0.52 -10.56
N ASN A 184 12.17 0.32 -10.31
CA ASN A 184 12.81 1.21 -11.28
C ASN A 184 14.25 0.80 -11.61
N LYS A 185 14.87 -0.06 -10.79
CA LYS A 185 16.22 -0.61 -10.97
C LYS A 185 16.18 -2.14 -10.92
N TRP A 186 17.10 -2.79 -11.63
CA TRP A 186 17.14 -4.25 -11.75
C TRP A 186 17.42 -4.98 -10.43
N TRP A 187 18.12 -4.34 -9.48
CA TRP A 187 18.43 -4.92 -8.17
C TRP A 187 17.31 -4.76 -7.14
N GLN A 188 16.26 -3.99 -7.46
CA GLN A 188 15.12 -3.82 -6.56
C GLN A 188 14.26 -5.08 -6.64
N VAL A 189 13.98 -5.74 -5.52
CA VAL A 189 13.18 -6.98 -5.51
C VAL A 189 11.68 -6.64 -5.39
N ASP A 190 10.87 -7.20 -6.29
CA ASP A 190 9.40 -7.11 -6.28
C ASP A 190 8.82 -8.46 -6.71
N ILE A 191 8.40 -9.27 -5.73
CA ILE A 191 7.85 -10.60 -5.98
C ILE A 191 6.47 -10.52 -6.67
N ALA A 192 5.68 -9.49 -6.35
CA ALA A 192 4.39 -9.28 -7.01
C ALA A 192 4.58 -9.00 -8.51
N TRP A 193 5.65 -8.28 -8.89
CA TRP A 193 6.03 -8.11 -10.29
C TRP A 193 6.41 -9.43 -10.97
N CYS A 194 7.16 -10.30 -10.30
CA CYS A 194 7.49 -11.62 -10.84
C CYS A 194 6.21 -12.44 -11.13
N VAL A 195 5.21 -12.38 -10.25
CA VAL A 195 3.92 -13.05 -10.45
C VAL A 195 3.15 -12.42 -11.62
N ILE A 196 3.07 -11.09 -11.70
CA ILE A 196 2.42 -10.39 -12.83
C ILE A 196 3.09 -10.78 -14.16
N ARG A 197 4.42 -10.86 -14.19
CA ARG A 197 5.18 -11.30 -15.38
C ARG A 197 4.97 -12.76 -15.74
N LEU A 198 4.69 -13.62 -14.77
CA LEU A 198 4.29 -15.00 -15.05
C LEU A 198 2.87 -15.01 -15.66
N LEU A 199 1.93 -14.28 -15.07
CA LEU A 199 0.56 -14.15 -15.59
C LEU A 199 0.53 -13.55 -17.01
N GLU A 200 1.39 -12.58 -17.30
CA GLU A 200 1.53 -11.98 -18.63
C GLU A 200 2.05 -13.00 -19.65
N ARG A 201 3.04 -13.82 -19.29
CA ARG A 201 3.56 -14.90 -20.17
C ARG A 201 2.52 -15.97 -20.48
N VAL A 202 1.65 -16.27 -19.53
CA VAL A 202 0.53 -17.22 -19.71
C VAL A 202 -0.65 -16.56 -20.46
N GLY A 203 -0.58 -15.26 -20.76
CA GLY A 203 -1.63 -14.52 -21.46
C GLY A 203 -2.83 -14.14 -20.58
N LEU A 204 -2.71 -14.31 -19.26
CA LEU A 204 -3.77 -13.96 -18.30
C LEU A 204 -3.71 -12.48 -17.91
N ALA A 205 -2.52 -11.90 -17.82
CA ALA A 205 -2.37 -10.45 -17.64
C ALA A 205 -2.16 -9.78 -19.00
N THR A 206 -2.97 -8.78 -19.31
CA THR A 206 -2.89 -8.00 -20.55
C THR A 206 -2.77 -6.51 -20.24
N ASP A 207 -2.32 -5.70 -21.20
CA ASP A 207 -2.20 -4.23 -21.04
C ASP A 207 -1.33 -3.83 -19.83
N VAL A 208 -0.22 -4.56 -19.62
CA VAL A 208 0.69 -4.34 -18.49
C VAL A 208 1.48 -3.05 -18.69
N LYS A 209 1.26 -2.07 -17.81
CA LYS A 209 1.88 -0.75 -17.88
C LYS A 209 3.15 -0.70 -17.05
N VAL A 210 4.22 -0.17 -17.66
CA VAL A 210 5.49 0.11 -16.99
C VAL A 210 6.03 1.46 -17.45
N PRO A 211 6.74 2.21 -16.58
CA PRO A 211 7.30 3.51 -16.94
C PRO A 211 8.44 3.35 -17.96
N SER A 212 8.43 4.20 -18.99
CA SER A 212 9.51 4.26 -19.97
C SER A 212 10.81 4.81 -19.36
N GLU A 213 11.95 4.50 -19.97
CA GLU A 213 13.23 5.05 -19.52
C GLU A 213 13.28 6.58 -19.62
N SER A 214 12.59 7.20 -20.59
CA SER A 214 12.47 8.65 -20.69
C SER A 214 11.66 9.24 -19.53
N GLN A 215 10.59 8.57 -19.10
CA GLN A 215 9.80 8.98 -17.92
C GLN A 215 10.64 8.89 -16.64
N LYS A 216 11.38 7.79 -16.46
CA LYS A 216 12.31 7.62 -15.33
C LYS A 216 13.39 8.70 -15.32
N GLN A 217 13.97 9.03 -16.46
CA GLN A 217 14.99 10.05 -16.58
C GLN A 217 14.44 11.45 -16.28
N LYS A 218 13.24 11.78 -16.78
CA LYS A 218 12.58 13.06 -16.49
C LYS A 218 12.30 13.21 -14.99
N MET A 219 11.82 12.16 -14.34
CA MET A 219 11.60 12.14 -12.89
C MET A 219 12.93 12.33 -12.12
N LYS A 220 14.00 11.64 -12.54
CA LYS A 220 15.33 11.81 -11.95
C LYS A 220 15.82 13.26 -12.03
N THR A 221 15.65 13.91 -13.18
CA THR A 221 16.01 15.32 -13.38
C THR A 221 15.15 16.28 -12.54
N TYR A 222 13.86 15.96 -12.34
CA TYR A 222 12.98 16.76 -11.49
C TYR A 222 13.41 16.70 -10.01
N LEU A 223 13.77 15.51 -9.51
CA LEU A 223 14.20 15.31 -8.12
C LEU A 223 15.62 15.79 -7.83
N SER A 224 16.44 16.05 -8.85
CA SER A 224 17.80 16.58 -8.69
C SER A 224 17.87 18.11 -8.66
N LYS A 225 16.73 18.80 -8.87
CA LYS A 225 16.60 20.25 -8.78
C LYS A 225 16.11 20.64 -7.39
#